data_AF-Q64V65-F1
#
_entry.id   AF-Q64V65-F1
#
_cell.length_a   1.000
_cell.length_b   1.000
_cell.length_c   1.000
_cell.angle_alpha   90.00
_cell.angle_beta   90.00
_cell.angle_gamma   90.00
#
_symmetry.space_group_name_H-M   'P 1'
#
loop_
_entity.id
_entity.type
_entity.pdbx_description
1 polymer ?
#
loop_
_entity_poly.entity_id
_entity_poly.type
_entity_poly.pdbx_seq_one_letter_code
_entity_poly.pdbx_strand_id
1 'polypeptide(L)'
;MYMKTLFLKRLMFIFFLFVACYSSAQSLRSLPFQKRDSTLIRIAKETLKKKAPEYLIENGAPIISKHRVRYLTPAEEKEVPEFSTFYGAKSGQVYYIVEFPQDESIESFDAGFVAQVYIWEDTSRPFSIALGNSLIMDLK
;
A
#
# COMPACT_ATOMS: atom_id res chain seq x y z
N MET A 1 9.53 29.18 40.98
CA MET A 1 8.28 28.50 40.55
C MET A 1 8.10 28.45 39.01
N TYR A 2 8.70 29.36 38.25
CA TYR A 2 8.54 29.49 36.78
C TYR A 2 9.32 28.46 35.92
N MET A 3 10.48 27.96 36.38
CA MET A 3 11.27 26.98 35.62
C MET A 3 10.66 25.57 35.59
N LYS A 4 9.88 25.20 36.62
CA LYS A 4 9.22 23.89 36.72
C LYS A 4 8.08 23.75 35.71
N THR A 5 7.34 24.83 35.45
CA THR A 5 6.24 24.85 34.47
C THR A 5 6.75 24.83 33.03
N LEU A 6 7.90 25.46 32.76
CA LEU A 6 8.55 25.40 31.44
C LEU A 6 9.09 23.99 31.13
N PHE A 7 9.68 23.31 32.12
CA PHE A 7 10.16 21.94 31.98
C PHE A 7 9.00 20.95 31.74
N LEU A 8 7.90 21.09 32.47
CA LEU A 8 6.71 20.25 32.32
C LEU A 8 6.05 20.43 30.93
N LYS A 9 6.00 21.66 30.41
CA LYS A 9 5.51 21.96 29.05
C LYS A 9 6.38 21.32 27.96
N ARG A 10 7.72 21.36 28.11
CA ARG A 10 8.66 20.72 27.17
C ARG A 10 8.53 19.20 27.19
N LEU A 11 8.34 18.61 28.37
CA LEU A 11 8.13 17.17 28.53
C LEU A 11 6.81 16.71 27.90
N MET A 12 5.72 17.48 28.06
CA MET A 12 4.45 17.21 27.39
C MET A 12 4.56 17.33 25.87
N PHE A 13 5.36 18.26 25.34
CA PHE A 13 5.58 18.42 23.89
C PHE A 13 6.35 17.24 23.29
N ILE A 14 7.36 16.72 24.00
CA ILE A 14 8.11 15.52 23.58
C ILE A 14 7.24 14.26 23.63
N PHE A 15 6.36 14.14 24.63
CA PHE A 15 5.39 13.04 24.70
C PHE A 15 4.38 13.09 23.54
N PHE A 16 3.94 14.29 23.13
CA PHE A 16 3.06 14.46 21.97
C PHE A 16 3.72 14.05 20.65
N LEU A 17 5.02 14.33 20.47
CA LEU A 17 5.80 13.86 19.32
C LEU A 17 5.99 12.33 19.31
N PHE A 18 6.15 11.70 20.49
CA PHE A 18 6.24 10.25 20.62
C PHE A 18 4.93 9.54 20.26
N VAL A 19 3.78 10.10 20.65
CA VAL A 19 2.45 9.54 20.32
C VAL A 19 2.13 9.73 18.82
N ALA A 20 2.53 10.84 18.21
CA ALA A 20 2.33 11.09 16.78
C ALA A 20 3.11 10.12 15.86
N CYS A 21 4.18 9.49 16.36
CA CYS A 21 4.99 8.52 15.62
C CYS A 21 4.39 7.11 15.60
N TYR A 22 3.38 6.81 16.41
CA TYR A 22 2.63 5.55 16.30
C TYR A 22 1.58 5.66 15.19
N SER A 23 2.04 5.79 13.94
CA SER A 23 1.24 5.34 12.79
C SER A 23 1.23 3.82 12.81
N SER A 24 0.49 3.22 13.75
CA SER A 24 0.22 1.80 13.70
C SER A 24 -0.57 1.55 12.43
N ALA A 25 0.09 0.85 11.51
CA ALA A 25 -0.50 0.35 10.29
C ALA A 25 -1.81 -0.39 10.65
N GLN A 26 -2.95 0.22 10.33
CA GLN A 26 -4.26 -0.33 10.68
C GLN A 26 -4.55 -1.49 9.74
N SER A 27 -5.06 -2.60 10.25
CA SER A 27 -5.53 -3.68 9.37
C SER A 27 -6.80 -3.23 8.63
N LEU A 28 -6.83 -3.48 7.32
CA LEU A 28 -7.99 -3.27 6.46
C LEU A 28 -9.13 -4.25 6.76
N ARG A 29 -8.84 -5.39 7.39
CA ARG A 29 -9.81 -6.46 7.66
C ARG A 29 -10.93 -6.02 8.60
N SER A 30 -10.63 -5.14 9.56
CA SER A 30 -11.59 -4.68 10.55
C SER A 30 -12.46 -3.51 10.07
N LEU A 31 -12.16 -2.95 8.90
CA LEU A 31 -12.90 -1.81 8.37
C LEU A 31 -14.20 -2.26 7.68
N PRO A 32 -15.31 -1.50 7.85
CA PRO A 32 -16.49 -1.66 7.01
C PRO A 32 -16.14 -1.47 5.53
N PHE A 33 -16.84 -2.18 4.65
CA PHE A 33 -16.57 -2.23 3.20
C PHE A 33 -16.30 -0.86 2.58
N GLN A 34 -17.20 0.11 2.74
CA GLN A 34 -17.04 1.46 2.17
C GLN A 34 -15.81 2.20 2.71
N LYS A 35 -15.50 2.02 4.00
CA LYS A 35 -14.35 2.67 4.62
C LYS A 35 -13.04 2.00 4.20
N ARG A 36 -13.05 0.68 4.06
CA ARG A 36 -11.92 -0.10 3.54
C ARG A 36 -11.58 0.33 2.11
N ASP A 37 -12.58 0.38 1.23
CA ASP A 37 -12.36 0.65 -0.19
C ASP A 37 -11.90 2.10 -0.42
N SER A 38 -12.50 3.07 0.26
CA SER A 38 -12.00 4.46 0.22
C SER A 38 -10.59 4.60 0.80
N THR A 39 -10.23 3.76 1.79
CA THR A 39 -8.88 3.73 2.36
C THR A 39 -7.86 3.14 1.39
N LEU A 40 -8.21 2.04 0.73
CA LEU A 40 -7.40 1.41 -0.33
C LEU A 40 -7.12 2.36 -1.49
N ILE A 41 -8.16 3.03 -2.02
CA ILE A 41 -8.01 3.99 -3.11
C ILE A 41 -7.11 5.15 -2.71
N ARG A 42 -7.31 5.72 -1.52
CA ARG A 42 -6.46 6.80 -1.01
C ARG A 42 -5.00 6.38 -0.89
N ILE A 43 -4.73 5.20 -0.32
CA ILE A 43 -3.36 4.67 -0.20
C ILE A 43 -2.73 4.49 -1.59
N ALA A 44 -3.47 3.92 -2.54
CA ALA A 44 -3.00 3.69 -3.89
C ALA A 44 -2.67 5.01 -4.62
N LYS A 45 -3.55 6.01 -4.56
CA LYS A 45 -3.31 7.34 -5.15
C LYS A 45 -2.09 8.02 -4.56
N GLU A 46 -1.94 8.05 -3.23
CA GLU A 46 -0.77 8.65 -2.57
C GLU A 46 0.52 7.91 -2.90
N THR A 47 0.45 6.59 -3.08
CA THR A 47 1.59 5.77 -3.48
C THR A 47 2.04 6.08 -4.90
N LEU A 48 1.11 6.13 -5.86
CA LEU A 48 1.41 6.51 -7.25
C LEU A 48 1.92 7.94 -7.32
N LYS A 49 1.26 8.90 -6.68
CA LYS A 49 1.70 10.30 -6.63
C LYS A 49 3.16 10.44 -6.16
N LYS A 50 3.61 9.57 -5.26
CA LYS A 50 4.98 9.58 -4.72
C LYS A 50 5.98 8.84 -5.61
N LYS A 51 5.58 7.78 -6.29
CA LYS A 51 6.49 6.81 -6.94
C LYS A 51 6.47 6.83 -8.46
N ALA A 52 5.32 7.14 -9.06
CA ALA A 52 5.07 7.17 -10.49
C ALA A 52 3.92 8.15 -10.79
N PRO A 53 4.09 9.45 -10.50
CA PRO A 53 3.01 10.45 -10.64
C PRO A 53 2.46 10.56 -12.06
N GLU A 54 3.27 10.24 -13.07
CA GLU A 54 2.88 10.20 -14.48
C GLU A 54 1.86 9.10 -14.81
N TYR A 55 1.72 8.08 -13.95
CA TYR A 55 0.71 7.03 -14.05
C TYR A 55 -0.52 7.30 -13.16
N LEU A 56 -0.59 8.45 -12.48
CA LEU A 56 -1.80 8.86 -11.75
C LEU A 56 -2.78 9.53 -12.72
N ILE A 57 -3.43 8.72 -13.53
CA ILE A 57 -4.47 9.19 -14.46
C ILE A 57 -5.83 9.02 -13.78
N GLU A 58 -6.59 10.11 -13.62
CA GLU A 58 -7.93 10.08 -13.03
C GLU A 58 -9.01 9.71 -14.05
N ASN A 59 -8.78 8.63 -14.80
CA ASN A 59 -9.74 8.10 -15.77
C ASN A 59 -10.40 6.84 -15.20
N GLY A 60 -11.73 6.86 -15.14
CA GLY A 60 -12.51 5.73 -14.60
C GLY A 60 -12.44 5.57 -13.08
N ALA A 61 -13.30 4.70 -12.56
CA ALA A 61 -13.30 4.33 -11.15
C ALA A 61 -12.27 3.23 -10.89
N PRO A 62 -11.43 3.33 -9.85
CA PRO A 62 -10.50 2.26 -9.50
C PRO A 62 -11.22 0.95 -9.18
N ILE A 63 -10.64 -0.17 -9.61
CA ILE A 63 -11.15 -1.52 -9.37
C ILE A 63 -10.36 -2.14 -8.21
N ILE A 64 -11.06 -2.69 -7.22
CA ILE A 64 -10.43 -3.31 -6.05
C ILE A 64 -10.67 -4.81 -6.10
N SER A 65 -9.59 -5.59 -6.07
CA SER A 65 -9.65 -7.04 -5.98
C SER A 65 -8.88 -7.55 -4.76
N LYS A 66 -9.41 -8.61 -4.13
CA LYS A 66 -8.83 -9.23 -2.94
C LYS A 66 -8.14 -10.53 -3.32
N HIS A 67 -6.90 -10.70 -2.88
CA HIS A 67 -6.05 -11.83 -3.23
C HIS A 67 -5.39 -12.43 -2.01
N ARG A 68 -4.76 -13.58 -2.24
CA ARG A 68 -4.01 -14.30 -1.22
C ARG A 68 -2.73 -14.84 -1.83
N VAL A 69 -1.62 -14.66 -1.14
CA VAL A 69 -0.35 -15.33 -1.48
C VAL A 69 -0.58 -16.83 -1.47
N ARG A 70 -0.06 -17.53 -2.49
CA ARG A 70 -0.12 -18.99 -2.59
C ARG A 70 0.33 -19.61 -1.28
N TYR A 71 -0.34 -20.67 -0.86
CA TYR A 71 0.17 -21.49 0.24
C TYR A 71 1.38 -22.26 -0.25
N LEU A 72 2.55 -21.96 0.32
CA LEU A 72 3.80 -22.61 0.01
C LEU A 72 4.14 -23.61 1.11
N THR A 73 4.77 -24.70 0.74
CA THR A 73 5.49 -25.55 1.70
C THR A 73 6.74 -24.81 2.22
N PRO A 74 7.29 -25.20 3.39
CA PRO A 74 8.53 -24.59 3.89
C PRO A 74 9.74 -24.72 2.95
N ALA A 75 9.73 -25.70 2.04
CA ALA A 75 10.73 -25.83 1.00
C ALA A 75 10.54 -24.77 -0.08
N GLU A 76 9.31 -24.64 -0.60
CA GLU A 76 8.97 -23.63 -1.61
C GLU A 76 9.16 -22.19 -1.08
N GLU A 77 8.91 -21.92 0.20
CA GLU A 77 9.17 -20.60 0.80
C GLU A 77 10.65 -20.20 0.72
N LYS A 78 11.57 -21.16 0.88
CA LYS A 78 13.02 -20.92 0.78
C LYS A 78 13.49 -20.73 -0.66
N GLU A 79 12.71 -21.21 -1.62
CA GLU A 79 13.01 -21.12 -3.05
C GLU A 79 12.45 -19.84 -3.68
N VAL A 80 11.63 -19.07 -2.98
CA VAL A 80 11.15 -17.77 -3.48
C VAL A 80 12.37 -16.86 -3.71
N PRO A 81 12.63 -16.42 -4.95
CA PRO A 81 13.80 -15.58 -5.23
C PRO A 81 13.67 -14.21 -4.58
N GLU A 82 14.79 -13.60 -4.17
CA GLU A 82 14.80 -12.28 -3.52
C GLU A 82 14.18 -11.18 -4.38
N PHE A 83 14.35 -11.26 -5.70
CA PHE A 83 13.76 -10.35 -6.69
C PHE A 83 12.25 -10.56 -6.89
N SER A 84 11.65 -11.59 -6.29
CA SER A 84 10.20 -11.80 -6.38
C SER A 84 9.48 -10.72 -5.58
N THR A 85 8.43 -10.14 -6.15
CA THR A 85 7.52 -9.24 -5.45
C THR A 85 6.98 -9.84 -4.14
N PHE A 86 6.83 -11.17 -4.08
CA PHE A 86 6.37 -11.89 -2.89
C PHE A 86 7.48 -12.47 -2.00
N TYR A 87 8.75 -12.14 -2.26
CA TYR A 87 9.84 -12.52 -1.35
C TYR A 87 9.60 -11.99 0.06
N GLY A 88 9.68 -12.89 1.04
CA GLY A 88 9.41 -12.61 2.46
C GLY A 88 7.92 -12.53 2.83
N ALA A 89 7.00 -12.69 1.87
CA ALA A 89 5.57 -12.74 2.17
C ALA A 89 5.20 -14.07 2.83
N LYS A 90 4.25 -14.03 3.76
CA LYS A 90 3.79 -15.25 4.44
C LYS A 90 2.85 -16.04 3.55
N SER A 91 2.96 -17.36 3.56
CA SER A 91 1.98 -18.25 2.95
C SER A 91 0.56 -17.91 3.39
N GLY A 92 -0.32 -17.72 2.41
CA GLY A 92 -1.72 -17.38 2.68
C GLY A 92 -1.97 -15.95 3.16
N GLN A 93 -0.96 -15.07 3.14
CA GLN A 93 -1.14 -13.66 3.49
C GLN A 93 -2.06 -12.98 2.49
N VAL A 94 -2.95 -12.13 3.00
CA VAL A 94 -3.99 -11.47 2.20
C VAL A 94 -3.54 -10.08 1.79
N TYR A 95 -3.81 -9.74 0.54
CA TYR A 95 -3.55 -8.41 -0.01
C TYR A 95 -4.70 -7.97 -0.92
N TYR A 96 -4.72 -6.67 -1.21
CA TYR A 96 -5.61 -6.07 -2.19
C TYR A 96 -4.78 -5.54 -3.36
N ILE A 97 -5.36 -5.59 -4.55
CA ILE A 97 -4.89 -4.86 -5.73
C ILE A 97 -5.90 -3.74 -5.97
N VAL A 98 -5.40 -2.51 -6.04
CA VAL A 98 -6.15 -1.35 -6.52
C VAL A 98 -5.67 -1.03 -7.93
N GLU A 99 -6.52 -1.31 -8.90
CA GLU A 99 -6.26 -1.10 -10.32
C GLU A 99 -6.87 0.23 -10.77
N PHE A 100 -6.07 1.03 -11.48
CA PHE A 100 -6.50 2.22 -12.19
C PHE A 100 -6.72 1.81 -13.64
N PRO A 101 -7.98 1.76 -14.11
CA PRO A 101 -8.29 1.28 -15.44
C PRO A 101 -7.74 2.23 -16.49
N GLN A 102 -7.45 1.67 -17.64
CA GLN A 102 -7.07 2.42 -18.82
C GLN A 102 -8.32 2.88 -19.58
N ASP A 103 -8.23 4.04 -20.22
CA ASP A 103 -9.15 4.43 -21.28
C ASP A 103 -8.50 4.14 -22.62
N GLU A 104 -8.88 3.03 -23.24
CA GLU A 104 -8.34 2.56 -24.53
C GLU A 104 -8.59 3.55 -25.68
N SER A 105 -9.54 4.49 -25.53
CA SER A 105 -9.78 5.53 -26.53
C SER A 105 -8.72 6.64 -26.52
N ILE A 106 -7.92 6.73 -25.45
CA ILE A 106 -6.89 7.74 -25.25
C ILE A 106 -5.50 7.15 -25.47
N GLU A 107 -5.20 6.04 -24.81
CA GLU A 107 -3.88 5.41 -24.83
C GLU A 107 -4.00 3.90 -24.62
N SER A 108 -3.14 3.13 -25.29
CA SER A 108 -3.05 1.68 -25.15
C SER A 108 -1.85 1.27 -24.28
N PHE A 109 -2.09 0.56 -23.17
CA PHE A 109 -1.03 -0.11 -22.40
C PHE A 109 -1.08 -1.62 -22.62
N ASP A 110 0.09 -2.26 -22.73
CA ASP A 110 0.21 -3.71 -22.95
C ASP A 110 -0.45 -4.53 -21.84
N ALA A 111 -0.48 -4.00 -20.61
CA ALA A 111 -1.07 -4.69 -19.46
C ALA A 111 -2.60 -4.54 -19.34
N GLY A 112 -3.24 -3.66 -20.13
CA GLY A 112 -4.68 -3.38 -20.06
C GLY A 112 -5.12 -2.52 -18.87
N PHE A 113 -4.18 -1.91 -18.16
CA PHE A 113 -4.43 -0.95 -17.07
C PHE A 113 -3.35 0.12 -17.04
N VAL A 114 -3.62 1.26 -16.40
CA VAL A 114 -2.62 2.33 -16.21
C VAL A 114 -1.64 1.93 -15.11
N ALA A 115 -2.17 1.54 -13.96
CA ALA A 115 -1.36 1.08 -12.83
C ALA A 115 -2.16 0.19 -11.88
N GLN A 116 -1.45 -0.68 -11.17
CA GLN A 116 -1.95 -1.47 -10.05
C GLN A 116 -1.09 -1.23 -8.82
N VAL A 117 -1.71 -0.99 -7.67
CA VAL A 117 -1.01 -0.90 -6.38
C VAL A 117 -1.40 -2.07 -5.49
N TYR A 118 -0.39 -2.77 -5.00
CA TYR A 118 -0.51 -3.97 -4.17
C TYR A 118 -0.36 -3.59 -2.70
N ILE A 119 -1.37 -3.88 -1.89
CA ILE A 119 -1.47 -3.40 -0.50
C ILE A 119 -1.78 -4.56 0.44
N TRP A 120 -0.98 -4.76 1.47
CA TRP A 120 -1.21 -5.79 2.48
C TRP A 120 -2.45 -5.51 3.35
N GLU A 121 -3.29 -6.52 3.58
CA GLU A 121 -4.51 -6.39 4.40
C GLU A 121 -4.21 -6.11 5.89
N ASP A 122 -3.17 -6.72 6.43
CA ASP A 122 -2.83 -6.65 7.85
C ASP A 122 -2.24 -5.30 8.25
N THR A 123 -1.51 -4.66 7.35
CA THR A 123 -0.73 -3.45 7.64
C THR A 123 -1.17 -2.22 6.85
N SER A 124 -2.07 -2.34 5.87
CA SER A 124 -2.38 -1.26 4.92
C SER A 124 -1.14 -0.71 4.18
N ARG A 125 -0.02 -1.44 4.16
CA ARG A 125 1.22 -0.98 3.52
C ARG A 125 1.23 -1.40 2.06
N PRO A 126 1.44 -0.46 1.13
CA PRO A 126 1.82 -0.79 -0.25
C PRO A 126 3.13 -1.57 -0.25
N PHE A 127 3.24 -2.59 -1.10
CA PHE A 127 4.47 -3.37 -1.26
C PHE A 127 4.93 -3.51 -2.71
N SER A 128 4.08 -3.23 -3.69
CA SER A 128 4.46 -3.24 -5.09
C SER A 128 3.55 -2.35 -5.93
N ILE A 129 4.06 -1.91 -7.08
CA ILE A 129 3.33 -1.21 -8.13
C ILE A 129 3.62 -1.92 -9.45
N ALA A 130 2.57 -2.30 -10.18
CA ALA A 130 2.70 -2.71 -11.58
C ALA A 130 2.19 -1.57 -12.46
N LEU A 131 2.97 -1.15 -13.44
CA LEU A 131 2.62 -0.10 -14.39
C LEU A 131 2.14 -0.71 -15.71
N GLY A 132 1.32 0.04 -16.45
CA GLY A 132 0.75 -0.41 -17.73
C GLY A 132 1.80 -0.79 -18.78
N ASN A 133 3.00 -0.23 -18.69
CA ASN A 133 4.14 -0.55 -19.55
C ASN A 133 4.92 -1.80 -19.11
N SER A 134 4.32 -2.69 -18.31
CA SER A 134 4.92 -3.90 -17.74
C SER A 134 6.05 -3.70 -16.73
N LEU A 135 6.33 -2.46 -16.30
CA LEU A 135 7.31 -2.22 -15.24
C LEU A 135 6.72 -2.57 -13.87
N ILE A 136 7.48 -3.33 -13.07
CA ILE A 136 7.15 -3.65 -11.68
C ILE A 136 8.13 -2.92 -10.76
N MET A 137 7.60 -2.21 -9.77
CA MET A 137 8.35 -1.51 -8.74
C MET A 137 8.07 -2.13 -7.37
N ASP A 138 9.06 -2.78 -6.78
CA ASP A 138 8.97 -3.25 -5.41
C ASP A 138 9.17 -2.08 -4.43
N LEU A 139 8.31 -2.00 -3.40
CA LEU A 139 8.27 -0.91 -2.43
C LEU A 139 8.83 -1.29 -1.05
N LYS A 140 9.51 -2.45 -0.99
CA LYS A 140 10.04 -3.06 0.22
C LYS A 140 11.11 -2.19 0.88
#